data_AF-A0A969YC97-F1
#
_entry.id   AF-A0A969YC97-F1
#
_cell.length_a   1.000
_cell.length_b   1.000
_cell.length_c   1.000
_cell.angle_alpha   90.00
_cell.angle_beta   90.00
_cell.angle_gamma   90.00
#
_symmetry.space_group_name_H-M   'P 1'
#
loop_
_entity.id
_entity.type
_entity.pdbx_description
1 polymer ?
#
loop_
_entity_poly.entity_id
_entity_poly.type
_entity_poly.pdbx_seq_one_letter_code
_entity_poly.pdbx_strand_id
1 'polypeptide(L)'
;MGEPDKKTASGILPPGKWRVGAAVFACVVLVLWLFPRVWYTQKDADKGFIWLTGQTSLPGWEFKPLPVAESAERLLAADETISGEFTNLTDGRVVQVFLAKRYTEKPHDIGLFVHTPDRCWTEAGWRLDPIAPDYVEVDVHGARITFERRVFVHKDRRELVLFGGLVGGQPLPYRLDHNLSVGMRSALQKAVKQTGAKLRASDRLLWQRVWESFLSRRQLFGPKMFVRISTRLESDDTRAADALLVKMLSEWLRSVDFAEDMRNWKERRSKGSTAAIEGFLRPRTSRWNDGPNMSRRSAGQISLLEKGGLWNCWVNHTA
;
A
#
# COMPACT_ATOMS: atom_id res chain seq x y z
N MET A 1 8.86 -63.67 -49.97
CA MET A 1 9.29 -62.32 -49.56
C MET A 1 8.24 -61.34 -50.06
N GLY A 2 7.31 -60.95 -49.19
CA GLY A 2 6.25 -59.98 -49.51
C GLY A 2 6.68 -58.59 -49.10
N GLU A 3 6.54 -57.64 -50.01
CA GLU A 3 6.92 -56.24 -49.89
C GLU A 3 6.00 -55.53 -48.87
N PRO A 4 6.55 -54.73 -47.93
CA PRO A 4 5.74 -54.06 -46.92
C PRO A 4 5.01 -52.86 -47.53
N ASP A 5 3.68 -52.94 -47.49
CA ASP A 5 2.74 -51.91 -47.93
C ASP A 5 2.90 -50.64 -47.09
N LYS A 6 3.62 -49.64 -47.64
CA LYS A 6 3.80 -48.31 -47.06
C LYS A 6 2.51 -47.51 -47.20
N LYS A 7 1.56 -47.71 -46.28
CA LYS A 7 0.47 -46.75 -46.07
C LYS A 7 1.01 -45.46 -45.46
N THR A 8 1.37 -44.53 -46.32
CA THR A 8 1.58 -43.11 -46.00
C THR A 8 0.27 -42.52 -45.48
N ALA A 9 0.15 -42.44 -44.16
CA ALA A 9 -0.93 -41.71 -43.49
C ALA A 9 -0.71 -40.19 -43.64
N SER A 10 -0.95 -39.64 -44.83
CA SER A 10 -1.11 -38.20 -45.02
C SER A 10 -2.51 -37.78 -44.56
N GLY A 11 -2.72 -37.80 -43.24
CA GLY A 11 -3.92 -37.27 -42.58
C GLY A 11 -3.95 -35.74 -42.65
N ILE A 12 -4.00 -35.17 -43.86
CA ILE A 12 -4.25 -33.76 -44.07
C ILE A 12 -5.74 -33.54 -43.81
N LEU A 13 -6.04 -33.01 -42.63
CA LEU A 13 -7.40 -32.63 -42.24
C LEU A 13 -8.04 -31.76 -43.33
N PRO A 14 -9.34 -31.94 -43.64
CA PRO A 14 -10.00 -31.23 -44.73
C PRO A 14 -9.93 -29.70 -44.52
N PRO A 15 -9.69 -28.92 -45.59
CA PRO A 15 -9.37 -27.49 -45.55
C PRO A 15 -10.49 -26.58 -44.98
N GLY A 16 -11.65 -27.13 -44.62
CA GLY A 16 -12.71 -26.37 -43.94
C GLY A 16 -12.57 -26.33 -42.41
N LYS A 17 -12.02 -27.38 -41.77
CA LYS A 17 -12.06 -27.52 -40.31
C LYS A 17 -11.10 -26.59 -39.58
N TRP A 18 -9.95 -26.28 -40.18
CA TRP A 18 -8.96 -25.36 -39.59
C TRP A 18 -9.43 -23.90 -39.57
N ARG A 19 -10.26 -23.48 -40.55
CA ARG A 19 -10.80 -22.12 -40.63
C ARG A 19 -11.77 -21.84 -39.49
N VAL A 20 -12.65 -22.80 -39.17
CA VAL A 20 -13.59 -22.68 -38.05
C VAL A 20 -12.83 -22.65 -36.72
N GLY A 21 -11.84 -23.55 -36.53
CA GLY A 21 -11.01 -23.55 -35.33
C GLY A 21 -10.24 -22.25 -35.13
N ALA A 22 -9.63 -21.72 -36.20
CA ALA A 22 -8.93 -20.45 -36.17
C ALA A 22 -9.86 -19.26 -35.86
N ALA A 23 -11.06 -19.23 -36.42
CA ALA A 23 -12.04 -18.18 -36.15
C ALA A 23 -12.51 -18.19 -34.68
N VAL A 24 -12.84 -19.38 -34.14
CA VAL A 24 -13.21 -19.53 -32.72
C VAL A 24 -12.07 -19.08 -31.80
N PHE A 25 -10.84 -19.51 -32.09
CA PHE A 25 -9.67 -19.08 -31.31
C PHE A 25 -9.46 -17.56 -31.38
N ALA A 26 -9.55 -16.96 -32.57
CA ALA A 26 -9.43 -15.51 -32.75
C ALA A 26 -10.51 -14.75 -31.98
N CYS A 27 -11.76 -15.23 -31.98
CA CYS A 27 -12.83 -14.65 -31.18
C CYS A 27 -12.56 -14.74 -29.68
N VAL A 28 -12.08 -15.89 -29.17
CA VAL A 28 -11.71 -16.04 -27.75
C VAL A 28 -10.58 -15.07 -27.39
N VAL A 29 -9.53 -14.98 -28.21
CA VAL A 29 -8.43 -14.03 -27.99
C VAL A 29 -8.95 -12.60 -28.00
N LEU A 30 -9.78 -12.22 -28.97
CA LEU A 30 -10.34 -10.88 -29.09
C LEU A 30 -11.25 -10.53 -27.90
N VAL A 31 -12.07 -11.47 -27.43
CA VAL A 31 -12.84 -11.31 -26.19
C VAL A 31 -11.90 -11.08 -25.02
N LEU A 32 -10.89 -11.93 -24.82
CA LEU A 32 -9.89 -11.76 -23.74
C LEU A 32 -9.12 -10.44 -23.84
N TRP A 33 -8.93 -9.89 -25.04
CA TRP A 33 -8.19 -8.66 -25.30
C TRP A 33 -9.04 -7.39 -25.12
N LEU A 34 -10.30 -7.41 -25.56
CA LEU A 34 -11.25 -6.30 -25.37
C LEU A 34 -11.85 -6.28 -23.97
N PHE A 35 -11.91 -7.45 -23.30
CA PHE A 35 -12.47 -7.62 -21.97
C PHE A 35 -11.90 -6.63 -20.95
N PRO A 36 -10.56 -6.44 -20.82
CA PRO A 36 -9.96 -5.35 -20.05
C PRO A 36 -10.63 -3.99 -20.27
N ARG A 37 -10.70 -3.52 -21.52
CA ARG A 37 -11.15 -2.15 -21.82
C ARG A 37 -12.61 -1.90 -21.48
N VAL A 38 -13.47 -2.91 -21.61
CA VAL A 38 -14.89 -2.78 -21.26
C VAL A 38 -15.08 -2.91 -19.75
N TRP A 39 -14.36 -3.81 -19.09
CA TRP A 39 -14.56 -4.14 -17.67
C TRP A 39 -13.91 -3.15 -16.71
N TYR A 40 -12.79 -2.54 -17.09
CA TYR A 40 -12.06 -1.56 -16.27
C TYR A 40 -12.73 -0.17 -16.21
N THR A 41 -13.87 0.03 -16.86
CA THR A 41 -14.51 1.35 -17.01
C THR A 41 -15.60 1.66 -16.00
N GLN A 42 -15.92 0.73 -15.08
CA GLN A 42 -16.82 1.03 -13.96
C GLN A 42 -16.17 2.05 -13.02
N LYS A 43 -16.31 3.33 -13.38
CA LYS A 43 -16.27 4.45 -12.46
C LYS A 43 -17.63 4.45 -11.80
N ASP A 44 -17.70 4.10 -10.53
CA ASP A 44 -18.85 4.41 -9.68
C ASP A 44 -18.97 5.96 -9.54
N ALA A 45 -19.29 6.67 -10.62
CA ALA A 45 -19.41 8.13 -10.63
C ALA A 45 -20.48 8.59 -9.64
N ASP A 46 -21.52 7.78 -9.48
CA ASP A 46 -22.68 8.03 -8.62
C ASP A 46 -22.34 7.92 -7.12
N LYS A 47 -21.24 7.26 -6.75
CA LYS A 47 -20.82 7.10 -5.34
C LYS A 47 -20.03 8.30 -4.80
N GLY A 48 -19.75 9.29 -5.64
CA GLY A 48 -18.97 10.46 -5.28
C GLY A 48 -17.48 10.15 -5.11
N PHE A 49 -16.66 11.20 -5.14
CA PHE A 49 -15.22 11.13 -4.94
C PHE A 49 -14.91 11.39 -3.46
N ILE A 50 -14.45 10.38 -2.72
CA ILE A 50 -14.09 10.55 -1.30
C ILE A 50 -12.64 11.00 -1.21
N TRP A 51 -12.41 12.23 -0.76
CA TRP A 51 -11.08 12.72 -0.44
C TRP A 51 -10.98 13.02 1.04
N LEU A 52 -9.98 12.47 1.71
CA LEU A 52 -9.81 12.65 3.15
C LEU A 52 -8.59 13.52 3.43
N THR A 53 -8.63 14.24 4.54
CA THR A 53 -7.48 14.94 5.10
C THR A 53 -7.33 14.61 6.58
N GLY A 54 -6.09 14.53 7.05
CA GLY A 54 -5.79 14.32 8.46
C GLY A 54 -5.84 15.64 9.21
N GLN A 55 -6.46 15.63 10.39
CA GLN A 55 -6.44 16.75 11.33
C GLN A 55 -5.29 16.55 12.33
N THR A 56 -4.70 17.63 12.83
CA THR A 56 -3.63 17.57 13.86
C THR A 56 -4.10 18.11 15.22
N SER A 57 -5.34 18.61 15.29
CA SER A 57 -5.96 19.07 16.51
C SER A 57 -7.22 18.24 16.73
N LEU A 58 -7.24 17.46 17.81
CA LEU A 58 -8.36 16.62 18.20
C LEU A 58 -8.67 16.86 19.69
N PRO A 59 -9.93 17.07 20.09
CA PRO A 59 -10.28 17.27 21.49
C PRO A 59 -9.81 16.11 22.38
N GLY A 60 -9.09 16.42 23.45
CA GLY A 60 -8.57 15.41 24.39
C GLY A 60 -7.31 14.68 23.93
N TRP A 61 -6.71 15.07 22.80
CA TRP A 61 -5.48 14.49 22.27
C TRP A 61 -4.41 15.55 22.02
N GLU A 62 -3.16 15.21 22.35
CA GLU A 62 -1.98 15.98 21.97
C GLU A 62 -1.32 15.36 20.74
N PHE A 63 -1.09 16.15 19.69
CA PHE A 63 -0.42 15.69 18.48
C PHE A 63 1.07 16.04 18.49
N LYS A 64 1.91 15.02 18.33
CA LYS A 64 3.35 15.15 18.14
C LYS A 64 3.73 14.72 16.71
N PRO A 65 4.26 15.63 15.88
CA PRO A 65 4.75 15.27 14.56
C PRO A 65 5.88 14.24 14.66
N LEU A 66 5.84 13.22 13.79
CA LEU A 66 6.90 12.23 13.66
C LEU A 66 7.61 12.44 12.32
N PRO A 67 8.91 12.79 12.31
CA PRO A 67 9.62 13.07 11.07
C PRO A 67 9.67 11.80 10.20
N VAL A 68 9.41 11.98 8.90
CA VAL A 68 9.62 10.94 7.90
C VAL A 68 11.02 11.13 7.33
N ALA A 69 11.79 10.04 7.21
CA ALA A 69 13.12 10.13 6.64
C ALA A 69 13.04 10.60 5.17
N GLU A 70 13.94 11.50 4.74
CA GLU A 70 13.93 12.03 3.37
C GLU A 70 14.00 10.92 2.31
N SER A 71 14.75 9.83 2.58
CA SER A 71 14.80 8.67 1.69
C SER A 71 13.43 7.97 1.54
N ALA A 72 12.65 7.91 2.61
CA ALA A 72 11.31 7.37 2.60
C ALA A 72 10.33 8.27 1.85
N GLU A 73 10.41 9.59 2.04
CA GLU A 73 9.58 10.55 1.29
C GLU A 73 9.80 10.42 -0.22
N ARG A 74 11.07 10.30 -0.65
CA ARG A 74 11.42 10.09 -2.06
C ARG A 74 10.89 8.77 -2.61
N LEU A 75 10.90 7.72 -1.79
CA LEU A 75 10.45 6.39 -2.18
C LEU A 75 8.92 6.29 -2.27
N LEU A 76 8.19 6.93 -1.33
CA LEU A 76 6.72 6.98 -1.34
C LEU A 76 6.18 7.78 -2.52
N ALA A 77 6.98 8.72 -3.05
CA ALA A 77 6.58 9.67 -4.08
C ALA A 77 5.23 10.34 -3.75
N ALA A 78 5.03 10.64 -2.46
CA ALA A 78 3.85 11.32 -1.96
C ALA A 78 4.00 12.83 -2.19
N ASP A 79 2.90 13.47 -2.59
CA ASP A 79 2.84 14.93 -2.76
C ASP A 79 2.62 15.66 -1.42
N GLU A 80 2.04 14.96 -0.46
CA GLU A 80 1.75 15.44 0.89
C GLU A 80 1.76 14.26 1.87
N THR A 81 2.36 14.45 3.04
CA THR A 81 2.40 13.47 4.12
C THR A 81 1.99 14.11 5.44
N ILE A 82 1.27 13.37 6.26
CA ILE A 82 1.03 13.66 7.67
C ILE A 82 1.49 12.44 8.44
N SER A 83 2.46 12.61 9.32
CA SER A 83 3.02 11.56 10.16
C SER A 83 3.11 12.07 11.58
N GLY A 84 2.57 11.32 12.54
CA GLY A 84 2.57 11.76 13.92
C GLY A 84 2.01 10.75 14.90
N GLU A 85 1.98 11.19 16.14
CA GLU A 85 1.51 10.44 17.28
C GLU A 85 0.51 11.29 18.04
N PHE A 86 -0.63 10.70 18.38
CA PHE A 86 -1.63 11.29 19.27
C PHE A 86 -1.54 10.63 20.64
N THR A 87 -1.35 11.44 21.67
CA THR A 87 -1.37 10.99 23.08
C THR A 87 -2.66 11.46 23.72
N ASN A 88 -3.42 10.53 24.28
CA ASN A 88 -4.66 10.84 24.98
C ASN A 88 -4.34 11.54 26.30
N LEU A 89 -4.90 12.72 26.53
CA LEU A 89 -4.62 13.54 27.72
C LEU A 89 -5.18 12.95 29.02
N THR A 90 -6.14 12.03 28.93
CA THR A 90 -6.81 11.45 30.11
C THR A 90 -6.14 10.16 30.58
N ASP A 91 -5.79 9.26 29.65
CA ASP A 91 -5.28 7.92 29.98
C ASP A 91 -3.88 7.62 29.41
N GLY A 92 -3.27 8.57 28.70
CA GLY A 92 -1.92 8.42 28.15
C GLY A 92 -1.82 7.44 26.99
N ARG A 93 -2.94 6.90 26.47
CA ARG A 93 -2.90 6.00 25.31
C ARG A 93 -2.36 6.70 24.08
N VAL A 94 -1.59 5.94 23.31
CA VAL A 94 -0.87 6.44 22.15
C VAL A 94 -1.44 5.84 20.87
N VAL A 95 -1.73 6.70 19.89
CA VAL A 95 -2.15 6.31 18.55
C VAL A 95 -1.22 6.93 17.52
N GLN A 96 -0.54 6.10 16.74
CA GLN A 96 0.32 6.56 15.66
C GLN A 96 -0.48 6.63 14.37
N VAL A 97 -0.35 7.75 13.67
CA VAL A 97 -1.09 8.04 12.45
C VAL A 97 -0.14 8.28 11.30
N PHE A 98 -0.56 7.88 10.11
CA PHE A 98 0.09 8.27 8.89
C PHE A 98 -0.88 8.39 7.72
N LEU A 99 -0.79 9.50 7.01
CA LEU A 99 -1.50 9.79 5.77
C LEU A 99 -0.48 10.18 4.71
N ALA A 100 -0.58 9.58 3.52
CA ALA A 100 0.10 10.09 2.33
C ALA A 100 -0.91 10.32 1.23
N LYS A 101 -0.79 11.47 0.55
CA LYS A 101 -1.58 11.81 -0.61
C LYS A 101 -0.70 11.98 -1.83
N ARG A 102 -1.25 11.65 -2.98
CA ARG A 102 -0.68 11.89 -4.29
C ARG A 102 -1.78 12.42 -5.20
N TYR A 103 -1.65 13.67 -5.60
CA TYR A 103 -2.63 14.37 -6.44
C TYR A 103 -2.40 14.08 -7.92
N THR A 104 -1.15 13.79 -8.30
CA THR A 104 -0.77 13.61 -9.71
C THR A 104 -0.17 12.24 -9.99
N GLU A 105 -0.54 11.64 -11.13
CA GLU A 105 0.12 10.44 -11.63
C GLU A 105 1.41 10.79 -12.33
N LYS A 106 2.50 10.13 -11.95
CA LYS A 106 3.75 10.11 -12.70
C LYS A 106 4.03 8.68 -13.16
N PRO A 107 4.26 8.44 -14.47
CA PRO A 107 4.40 7.10 -15.05
C PRO A 107 5.50 6.22 -14.46
N HIS A 108 6.53 6.82 -13.82
CA HIS A 108 7.75 6.10 -13.41
C HIS A 108 7.88 5.87 -11.90
N ASP A 109 6.91 6.31 -11.10
CA ASP A 109 7.01 6.18 -9.63
C ASP A 109 6.52 4.81 -9.17
N ILE A 110 7.36 4.12 -8.39
CA ILE A 110 7.04 2.90 -7.65
C ILE A 110 5.91 3.27 -6.67
N GLY A 111 4.67 2.92 -7.01
CA GLY A 111 3.48 3.57 -6.46
C GLY A 111 3.34 3.52 -4.93
N LEU A 112 2.58 4.48 -4.39
CA LEU A 112 2.27 4.64 -2.95
C LEU A 112 1.85 3.34 -2.24
N PHE A 113 1.18 2.44 -2.95
CA PHE A 113 0.68 1.17 -2.41
C PHE A 113 1.68 0.01 -2.42
N VAL A 114 2.93 0.26 -2.82
CA VAL A 114 4.01 -0.75 -2.74
C VAL A 114 4.63 -0.78 -1.34
N HIS A 115 4.47 0.30 -0.56
CA HIS A 115 5.07 0.50 0.77
C HIS A 115 4.07 0.26 1.90
N THR A 116 3.50 -0.93 1.89
CA THR A 116 2.53 -1.39 2.88
C THR A 116 3.23 -1.70 4.22
N PRO A 117 2.54 -1.67 5.38
CA PRO A 117 3.11 -2.16 6.63
C PRO A 117 3.54 -3.63 6.53
N ASP A 118 2.78 -4.47 5.80
CA ASP A 118 3.13 -5.88 5.56
C ASP A 118 4.51 -6.00 4.92
N ARG A 119 4.88 -5.10 4.00
CA ARG A 119 6.22 -5.10 3.40
C ARG A 119 7.23 -4.42 4.31
N CYS A 120 7.05 -3.14 4.62
CA CYS A 120 8.09 -2.35 5.23
C CYS A 120 8.37 -2.72 6.69
N TRP A 121 7.37 -3.13 7.47
CA TRP A 121 7.59 -3.53 8.86
C TRP A 121 8.22 -4.91 8.93
N THR A 122 7.80 -5.85 8.08
CA THR A 122 8.42 -7.18 8.05
C THR A 122 9.85 -7.12 7.55
N GLU A 123 10.11 -6.27 6.55
CA GLU A 123 11.45 -5.90 6.11
C GLU A 123 12.28 -5.33 7.29
N ALA A 124 11.70 -4.47 8.14
CA ALA A 124 12.34 -3.96 9.36
C ALA A 124 12.40 -4.98 10.54
N GLY A 125 12.07 -6.25 10.32
CA GLY A 125 12.17 -7.31 11.32
C GLY A 125 10.97 -7.46 12.25
N TRP A 126 9.83 -6.86 11.94
CA TRP A 126 8.57 -7.18 12.61
C TRP A 126 8.00 -8.50 12.08
N ARG A 127 7.34 -9.28 12.94
CA ARG A 127 6.62 -10.49 12.57
C ARG A 127 5.13 -10.22 12.53
N LEU A 128 4.47 -10.73 11.50
CA LEU A 128 3.01 -10.72 11.41
C LEU A 128 2.43 -11.78 12.34
N ASP A 129 1.52 -11.38 13.21
CA ASP A 129 0.75 -12.29 14.07
C ASP A 129 -0.66 -12.47 13.45
N PRO A 130 -1.02 -13.70 13.03
CA PRO A 130 -2.31 -13.94 12.40
C PRO A 130 -3.48 -13.60 13.34
N ILE A 131 -4.42 -12.82 12.84
CA ILE A 131 -5.63 -12.42 13.57
C ILE A 131 -6.85 -12.49 12.67
N ALA A 132 -8.01 -12.76 13.27
CA ALA A 132 -9.30 -12.73 12.60
C ALA A 132 -10.25 -11.75 13.34
N PRO A 133 -11.06 -10.94 12.61
CA PRO A 133 -10.99 -10.73 11.17
C PRO A 133 -9.68 -10.02 10.77
N ASP A 134 -9.28 -10.21 9.52
CA ASP A 134 -8.07 -9.63 8.91
C ASP A 134 -8.35 -8.31 8.16
N TYR A 135 -9.58 -7.79 8.29
CA TYR A 135 -10.02 -6.48 7.85
C TYR A 135 -11.08 -5.94 8.81
N VAL A 136 -11.31 -4.63 8.74
CA VAL A 136 -12.44 -3.95 9.38
C VAL A 136 -13.05 -2.97 8.38
N GLU A 137 -14.35 -2.75 8.49
CA GLU A 137 -15.04 -1.72 7.72
C GLU A 137 -15.39 -0.58 8.64
N VAL A 138 -15.00 0.63 8.25
CA VAL A 138 -15.17 1.85 9.03
C VAL A 138 -15.98 2.83 8.21
N ASP A 139 -17.01 3.41 8.83
CA ASP A 139 -17.70 4.56 8.27
C ASP A 139 -16.92 5.83 8.62
N VAL A 140 -16.40 6.50 7.60
CA VAL A 140 -15.69 7.77 7.70
C VAL A 140 -16.51 8.82 6.97
N HIS A 141 -17.34 9.54 7.71
CA HIS A 141 -18.21 10.62 7.19
C HIS A 141 -19.15 10.16 6.06
N GLY A 142 -19.80 9.00 6.24
CA GLY A 142 -20.73 8.41 5.26
C GLY A 142 -20.05 7.56 4.19
N ALA A 143 -18.72 7.46 4.20
CA ALA A 143 -17.96 6.57 3.34
C ALA A 143 -17.59 5.28 4.08
N ARG A 144 -18.09 4.14 3.61
CA ARG A 144 -17.67 2.83 4.10
C ARG A 144 -16.32 2.44 3.48
N ILE A 145 -15.27 2.45 4.28
CA ILE A 145 -13.89 2.15 3.86
C ILE A 145 -13.46 0.85 4.53
N THR A 146 -12.95 -0.08 3.71
CA THR A 146 -12.33 -1.32 4.20
C THR A 146 -10.86 -1.07 4.51
N PHE A 147 -10.46 -1.28 5.76
CA PHE A 147 -9.08 -1.27 6.21
C PHE A 147 -8.59 -2.69 6.44
N GLU A 148 -7.38 -3.01 5.98
CA GLU A 148 -6.68 -4.21 6.39
C GLU A 148 -6.32 -4.10 7.88
N ARG A 149 -6.47 -5.21 8.60
CA ARG A 149 -6.21 -5.30 10.03
C ARG A 149 -5.10 -6.31 10.28
N ARG A 150 -4.05 -5.90 10.97
CA ARG A 150 -2.87 -6.74 11.28
C ARG A 150 -2.39 -6.52 12.70
N VAL A 151 -1.82 -7.56 13.30
CA VAL A 151 -0.99 -7.42 14.48
C VAL A 151 0.46 -7.65 14.08
N PHE A 152 1.33 -6.70 14.39
CA PHE A 152 2.77 -6.82 14.21
C PHE A 152 3.45 -6.97 15.56
N VAL A 153 4.46 -7.82 15.61
CA VAL A 153 5.22 -8.14 16.82
C VAL A 153 6.71 -7.93 16.55
N HIS A 154 7.37 -7.14 17.40
CA HIS A 154 8.82 -6.97 17.36
C HIS A 154 9.37 -6.96 18.77
N LYS A 155 10.17 -7.99 19.10
CA LYS A 155 10.59 -8.28 20.48
C LYS A 155 9.36 -8.38 21.39
N ASP A 156 9.30 -7.61 22.47
CA ASP A 156 8.20 -7.59 23.44
C ASP A 156 7.10 -6.57 23.09
N ARG A 157 7.20 -5.91 21.92
CA ARG A 157 6.21 -4.92 21.46
C ARG A 157 5.23 -5.57 20.49
N ARG A 158 3.94 -5.34 20.73
CA ARG A 158 2.85 -5.71 19.84
C ARG A 158 2.07 -4.48 19.43
N GLU A 159 1.72 -4.40 18.16
CA GLU A 159 0.93 -3.30 17.62
C GLU A 159 -0.20 -3.81 16.75
N LEU A 160 -1.39 -3.29 17.01
CA LEU A 160 -2.52 -3.40 16.12
C LEU A 160 -2.42 -2.28 15.09
N VAL A 161 -2.48 -2.63 13.81
CA VAL A 161 -2.37 -1.71 12.69
C VAL A 161 -3.59 -1.87 11.79
N LEU A 162 -4.25 -0.75 11.51
CA LEU A 162 -5.24 -0.63 10.45
C LEU A 162 -4.62 0.18 9.30
N PHE A 163 -4.71 -0.31 8.08
CA PHE A 163 -4.22 0.44 6.92
C PHE A 163 -5.05 0.17 5.67
N GLY A 164 -5.08 1.16 4.78
CA GLY A 164 -5.90 1.12 3.59
C GLY A 164 -5.44 2.13 2.56
N GLY A 165 -5.97 1.97 1.35
CA GLY A 165 -5.69 2.88 0.24
C GLY A 165 -6.97 3.32 -0.44
N LEU A 166 -7.00 4.54 -0.96
CA LEU A 166 -8.02 5.01 -1.87
C LEU A 166 -7.40 5.42 -3.21
N VAL A 167 -8.08 5.10 -4.30
CA VAL A 167 -7.71 5.55 -5.65
C VAL A 167 -8.93 6.15 -6.31
N GLY A 168 -8.78 7.38 -6.82
CA GLY A 168 -9.92 8.10 -7.38
C GLY A 168 -11.05 8.28 -6.37
N GLY A 169 -10.72 8.35 -5.08
CA GLY A 169 -11.68 8.45 -3.99
C GLY A 169 -12.47 7.18 -3.69
N GLN A 170 -12.06 6.02 -4.21
CA GLN A 170 -12.68 4.74 -3.92
C GLN A 170 -11.75 3.87 -3.07
N PRO A 171 -12.27 3.16 -2.05
CA PRO A 171 -11.46 2.24 -1.27
C PRO A 171 -10.92 1.13 -2.17
N LEU A 172 -9.63 0.86 -2.07
CA LEU A 172 -9.02 -0.28 -2.73
C LEU A 172 -9.21 -1.53 -1.87
N PRO A 173 -9.77 -2.62 -2.43
CA PRO A 173 -9.62 -3.93 -1.82
C PRO A 173 -8.13 -4.29 -1.89
N TYR A 174 -7.39 -3.99 -0.82
CA TYR A 174 -5.92 -4.07 -0.76
C TYR A 174 -5.37 -5.50 -0.95
N ARG A 175 -6.26 -6.50 -1.03
CA ARG A 175 -5.95 -7.92 -1.22
C ARG A 175 -5.51 -8.31 -2.62
N LEU A 176 -5.69 -7.46 -3.64
CA LEU A 176 -5.59 -7.96 -5.01
C LEU A 176 -4.17 -8.14 -5.56
N ASP A 177 -3.26 -7.21 -5.31
CA ASP A 177 -2.01 -7.21 -6.08
C ASP A 177 -0.79 -7.73 -5.29
N HIS A 178 -0.76 -7.57 -3.97
CA HIS A 178 0.37 -8.05 -3.15
C HIS A 178 0.15 -9.46 -2.56
N ASN A 179 -1.07 -9.75 -2.09
CA ASN A 179 -1.40 -11.02 -1.45
C ASN A 179 -1.70 -12.17 -2.42
N LEU A 180 -1.94 -11.92 -3.71
CA LEU A 180 -2.02 -13.03 -4.66
C LEU A 180 -0.66 -13.74 -4.76
N SER A 181 0.45 -13.00 -4.80
CA SER A 181 1.78 -13.60 -4.91
C SER A 181 2.22 -14.29 -3.61
N VAL A 182 1.98 -13.68 -2.44
CA VAL A 182 2.32 -14.23 -1.12
C VAL A 182 1.35 -15.35 -0.71
N GLY A 183 0.05 -15.16 -0.97
CA GLY A 183 -1.00 -16.15 -0.80
C GLY A 183 -0.85 -17.33 -1.76
N MET A 184 -0.48 -17.10 -3.04
CA MET A 184 -0.04 -18.18 -3.93
C MET A 184 1.20 -18.85 -3.39
N ARG A 185 2.20 -18.13 -2.86
CA ARG A 185 3.41 -18.76 -2.31
C ARG A 185 3.10 -19.64 -1.11
N SER A 186 2.25 -19.18 -0.19
CA SER A 186 1.82 -19.94 0.99
C SER A 186 0.90 -21.11 0.62
N ALA A 187 -0.04 -20.90 -0.32
CA ALA A 187 -0.89 -21.95 -0.86
C ALA A 187 -0.07 -22.98 -1.68
N LEU A 188 0.93 -22.54 -2.43
CA LEU A 188 1.89 -23.39 -3.13
C LEU A 188 2.76 -24.15 -2.14
N GLN A 189 3.24 -23.54 -1.06
CA GLN A 189 3.99 -24.23 -0.01
C GLN A 189 3.14 -25.27 0.73
N LYS A 190 1.86 -24.98 1.00
CA LYS A 190 0.90 -25.96 1.55
C LYS A 190 0.53 -27.05 0.54
N ALA A 191 0.38 -26.72 -0.74
CA ALA A 191 0.05 -27.65 -1.82
C ALA A 191 1.26 -28.47 -2.32
N VAL A 192 2.49 -28.02 -2.09
CA VAL A 192 3.71 -28.82 -2.29
C VAL A 192 3.78 -29.93 -1.23
N LYS A 193 3.15 -29.72 -0.05
CA LYS A 193 2.97 -30.76 0.98
C LYS A 193 1.77 -31.67 0.73
N GLN A 194 0.86 -31.35 -0.21
CA GLN A 194 -0.29 -32.19 -0.57
C GLN A 194 -0.29 -32.47 -2.08
N THR A 195 0.27 -33.61 -2.45
CA THR A 195 0.37 -34.13 -3.81
C THR A 195 -1.00 -34.19 -4.52
N GLY A 196 -1.25 -33.27 -5.44
CA GLY A 196 -2.33 -33.43 -6.42
C GLY A 196 -2.74 -32.15 -7.15
N ALA A 197 -2.38 -32.02 -8.44
CA ALA A 197 -2.90 -30.97 -9.32
C ALA A 197 -4.43 -31.00 -9.47
N LYS A 198 -5.08 -32.16 -9.23
CA LYS A 198 -6.54 -32.32 -9.26
C LYS A 198 -7.27 -31.65 -8.08
N LEU A 199 -6.64 -31.59 -6.90
CA LEU A 199 -7.19 -30.88 -5.72
C LEU A 199 -7.24 -29.36 -5.93
N ARG A 200 -6.36 -28.82 -6.80
CA ARG A 200 -6.26 -27.38 -7.09
C ARG A 200 -7.43 -26.86 -7.93
N ALA A 201 -7.91 -27.66 -8.89
CA ALA A 201 -9.00 -27.26 -9.77
C ALA A 201 -10.37 -27.28 -9.07
N SER A 202 -10.51 -28.07 -8.00
CA SER A 202 -11.76 -28.21 -7.23
C SER A 202 -11.86 -27.30 -6.00
N ASP A 203 -10.81 -26.52 -5.68
CA ASP A 203 -10.85 -25.62 -4.52
C ASP A 203 -11.76 -24.40 -4.83
N ARG A 204 -13.01 -24.51 -4.37
CA ARG A 204 -14.05 -23.50 -4.56
C ARG A 204 -13.66 -22.16 -3.93
N LEU A 205 -12.93 -22.15 -2.81
CA LEU A 205 -12.50 -20.91 -2.14
C LEU A 205 -11.37 -20.23 -2.91
N LEU A 206 -10.45 -21.00 -3.48
CA LEU A 206 -9.43 -20.47 -4.38
C LEU A 206 -10.06 -19.79 -5.59
N TRP A 207 -10.99 -20.46 -6.28
CA TRP A 207 -11.67 -19.90 -7.45
C TRP A 207 -12.59 -18.74 -7.10
N GLN A 208 -13.27 -18.77 -5.95
CA GLN A 208 -14.05 -17.64 -5.46
C GLN A 208 -13.15 -16.42 -5.25
N ARG A 209 -11.98 -16.57 -4.62
CA ARG A 209 -11.04 -15.46 -4.42
C ARG A 209 -10.43 -14.96 -5.73
N VAL A 210 -10.08 -15.86 -6.64
CA VAL A 210 -9.61 -15.49 -7.99
C VAL A 210 -10.69 -14.74 -8.74
N TRP A 211 -11.95 -15.17 -8.62
CA TRP A 211 -13.09 -14.51 -9.26
C TRP A 211 -13.42 -13.17 -8.60
N GLU A 212 -13.43 -13.07 -7.27
CA GLU A 212 -13.60 -11.82 -6.54
C GLU A 212 -12.47 -10.84 -6.85
N SER A 213 -11.21 -11.31 -6.92
CA SER A 213 -10.08 -10.54 -7.42
C SER A 213 -10.32 -10.10 -8.87
N PHE A 214 -10.75 -10.99 -9.74
CA PHE A 214 -11.02 -10.66 -11.13
C PHE A 214 -12.17 -9.64 -11.30
N LEU A 215 -13.25 -9.75 -10.52
CA LEU A 215 -14.38 -8.83 -10.51
C LEU A 215 -14.04 -7.46 -9.90
N SER A 216 -13.11 -7.41 -8.95
CA SER A 216 -12.71 -6.18 -8.26
C SER A 216 -11.49 -5.49 -8.88
N ARG A 217 -10.96 -6.03 -9.99
CA ARG A 217 -9.91 -5.39 -10.80
C ARG A 217 -10.45 -4.10 -11.43
N ARG A 218 -10.18 -2.98 -10.77
CA ARG A 218 -10.47 -1.63 -11.25
C ARG A 218 -9.22 -1.00 -11.81
N GLN A 219 -9.38 -0.11 -12.79
CA GLN A 219 -8.29 0.74 -13.22
C GLN A 219 -7.86 1.62 -12.04
N LEU A 220 -6.64 1.41 -11.55
CA LEU A 220 -6.04 2.18 -10.45
C LEU A 220 -5.55 3.56 -10.93
N PHE A 221 -6.38 4.25 -11.71
CA PHE A 221 -6.09 5.56 -12.26
C PHE A 221 -6.64 6.67 -11.36
N GLY A 222 -5.85 7.71 -11.21
CA GLY A 222 -6.21 8.94 -10.52
C GLY A 222 -5.44 9.16 -9.22
N PRO A 223 -5.88 10.16 -8.43
CA PRO A 223 -5.21 10.53 -7.20
C PRO A 223 -5.27 9.39 -6.18
N LYS A 224 -4.18 9.23 -5.43
CA LYS A 224 -3.95 8.10 -4.53
C LYS A 224 -3.81 8.61 -3.10
N MET A 225 -4.39 7.89 -2.17
CA MET A 225 -4.29 8.19 -0.75
C MET A 225 -4.01 6.92 0.01
N PHE A 226 -3.06 6.95 0.93
CA PHE A 226 -2.73 5.83 1.81
C PHE A 226 -2.90 6.29 3.25
N VAL A 227 -3.61 5.49 4.03
CA VAL A 227 -3.92 5.74 5.44
C VAL A 227 -3.40 4.57 6.25
N ARG A 228 -2.71 4.86 7.34
CA ARG A 228 -2.30 3.90 8.36
C ARG A 228 -2.55 4.49 9.73
N ILE A 229 -3.11 3.71 10.63
CA ILE A 229 -3.24 4.03 12.03
C ILE A 229 -2.84 2.81 12.87
N SER A 230 -2.12 3.02 13.97
CA SER A 230 -1.72 1.93 14.86
C SER A 230 -1.74 2.33 16.32
N THR A 231 -1.87 1.34 17.19
CA THR A 231 -1.72 1.50 18.63
C THR A 231 -1.08 0.26 19.23
N ARG A 232 -0.40 0.45 20.37
CA ARG A 232 0.22 -0.64 21.11
C ARG A 232 -0.87 -1.54 21.72
N LEU A 233 -0.61 -2.84 21.71
CA LEU A 233 -1.41 -3.82 22.42
C LEU A 233 -0.80 -4.08 23.80
N GLU A 234 -1.55 -3.79 24.85
CA GLU A 234 -1.19 -4.08 26.24
C GLU A 234 -1.54 -5.53 26.65
N SER A 235 -2.42 -6.19 25.89
CA SER A 235 -2.84 -7.57 26.14
C SER A 235 -3.09 -8.30 24.82
N ASP A 236 -3.40 -9.60 24.90
CA ASP A 236 -3.85 -10.39 23.75
C ASP A 236 -5.25 -10.00 23.24
N ASP A 237 -6.06 -9.31 24.07
CA ASP A 237 -7.37 -8.83 23.63
C ASP A 237 -7.22 -7.56 22.79
N THR A 238 -7.63 -7.69 21.52
CA THR A 238 -7.54 -6.63 20.52
C THR A 238 -8.77 -5.72 20.49
N ARG A 239 -9.87 -6.08 21.16
CA ARG A 239 -11.17 -5.38 21.04
C ARG A 239 -11.10 -3.91 21.47
N ALA A 240 -10.42 -3.62 22.57
CA ALA A 240 -10.27 -2.25 23.05
C ALA A 240 -9.42 -1.40 22.10
N ALA A 241 -8.38 -1.99 21.51
CA ALA A 241 -7.53 -1.34 20.52
C ALA A 241 -8.29 -1.11 19.20
N ASP A 242 -9.07 -2.08 18.73
CA ASP A 242 -9.93 -1.91 17.55
C ASP A 242 -10.91 -0.76 17.74
N ALA A 243 -11.65 -0.77 18.85
CA ALA A 243 -12.62 0.28 19.16
C ALA A 243 -11.95 1.67 19.21
N LEU A 244 -10.73 1.73 19.78
CA LEU A 244 -9.94 2.94 19.81
C LEU A 244 -9.56 3.41 18.40
N LEU A 245 -8.99 2.53 17.58
CA LEU A 245 -8.52 2.87 16.24
C LEU A 245 -9.68 3.26 15.30
N VAL A 246 -10.80 2.54 15.37
CA VAL A 246 -12.02 2.84 14.59
C VAL A 246 -12.57 4.21 14.97
N LYS A 247 -12.72 4.50 16.26
CA LYS A 247 -13.15 5.81 16.74
C LYS A 247 -12.19 6.91 16.27
N MET A 248 -10.89 6.68 16.44
CA MET A 248 -9.87 7.65 16.08
C MET A 248 -9.85 7.93 14.57
N LEU A 249 -10.08 6.95 13.70
CA LEU A 249 -10.17 7.18 12.26
C LEU A 249 -11.27 8.19 11.90
N SER A 250 -12.45 8.08 12.50
CA SER A 250 -13.57 8.97 12.23
C SER A 250 -13.34 10.39 12.78
N GLU A 251 -12.59 10.54 13.87
CA GLU A 251 -12.22 11.84 14.45
C GLU A 251 -11.05 12.50 13.69
N TRP A 252 -10.02 11.71 13.38
CA TRP A 252 -8.78 12.16 12.75
C TRP A 252 -8.97 12.55 11.29
N LEU A 253 -9.69 11.75 10.51
CA LEU A 253 -9.90 11.99 9.09
C LEU A 253 -11.13 12.84 8.88
N ARG A 254 -11.07 13.80 7.96
CA ARG A 254 -12.20 14.62 7.53
C ARG A 254 -12.34 14.56 6.02
N SER A 255 -13.58 14.48 5.53
CA SER A 255 -13.88 14.61 4.10
C SER A 255 -13.68 16.05 3.63
N VAL A 256 -13.07 16.23 2.46
CA VAL A 256 -12.82 17.56 1.85
C VAL A 256 -13.09 17.51 0.35
N ASP A 257 -13.37 18.67 -0.25
CA ASP A 257 -13.45 18.77 -1.72
C ASP A 257 -12.06 18.59 -2.33
N PHE A 258 -11.94 17.64 -3.26
CA PHE A 258 -10.67 17.31 -3.90
C PHE A 258 -10.10 18.47 -4.72
N ALA A 259 -10.96 19.19 -5.46
CA ALA A 259 -10.51 20.25 -6.33
C ALA A 259 -9.96 21.42 -5.51
N GLU A 260 -10.60 21.74 -4.39
CA GLU A 260 -10.13 22.72 -3.42
C GLU A 260 -8.82 22.29 -2.74
N ASP A 261 -8.74 21.07 -2.21
CA ASP A 261 -7.52 20.55 -1.57
C ASP A 261 -6.34 20.55 -2.54
N MET A 262 -6.56 20.16 -3.80
CA MET A 262 -5.56 20.20 -4.85
C MET A 262 -5.14 21.64 -5.22
N ARG A 263 -6.06 22.61 -5.27
CA ARG A 263 -5.72 24.03 -5.48
C ARG A 263 -4.84 24.54 -4.34
N ASN A 264 -5.26 24.31 -3.10
CA ASN A 264 -4.53 24.70 -1.90
C ASN A 264 -3.12 24.08 -1.87
N TRP A 265 -2.99 22.80 -2.23
CA TRP A 265 -1.69 22.15 -2.35
C TRP A 265 -0.80 22.79 -3.42
N LYS A 266 -1.34 23.08 -4.61
CA LYS A 266 -0.58 23.77 -5.69
C LYS A 266 -0.08 25.14 -5.24
N GLU A 267 -0.89 25.89 -4.51
CA GLU A 267 -0.51 27.19 -3.95
C GLU A 267 0.55 27.09 -2.86
N ARG A 268 0.44 26.12 -1.94
CA ARG A 268 1.49 25.86 -0.93
C ARG A 268 2.81 25.51 -1.60
N ARG A 269 2.77 24.67 -2.64
CA ARG A 269 3.95 24.23 -3.38
C ARG A 269 4.61 25.39 -4.14
N SER A 270 3.84 26.27 -4.77
CA SER A 270 4.40 27.44 -5.47
C SER A 270 5.07 28.41 -4.49
N LYS A 271 4.42 28.73 -3.36
CA LYS A 271 4.98 29.59 -2.31
C LYS A 271 6.23 29.00 -1.65
N GLY A 272 6.21 27.70 -1.35
CA GLY A 272 7.37 26.99 -0.77
C GLY A 272 8.56 26.92 -1.73
N SER A 273 8.31 26.74 -3.03
CA SER A 273 9.36 26.79 -4.05
C SER A 273 9.98 28.19 -4.16
N THR A 274 9.18 29.25 -4.06
CA THR A 274 9.69 30.63 -4.08
C THR A 274 10.51 30.96 -2.83
N ALA A 275 10.05 30.56 -1.64
CA ALA A 275 10.80 30.77 -0.39
C ALA A 275 12.14 30.01 -0.35
N ALA A 276 12.19 28.79 -0.91
CA ALA A 276 13.43 28.03 -1.04
C ALA A 276 14.42 28.67 -2.03
N ILE A 277 13.92 29.27 -3.13
CA ILE A 277 14.74 29.98 -4.12
C ILE A 277 15.26 31.32 -3.56
N GLU A 278 14.43 32.08 -2.84
CA GLU A 278 14.87 33.33 -2.18
C GLU A 278 15.89 33.08 -1.05
N GLY A 279 15.78 31.96 -0.33
CA GLY A 279 16.78 31.52 0.64
C GLY A 279 18.13 31.13 0.00
N PHE A 280 18.10 30.62 -1.23
CA PHE A 280 19.29 30.25 -2.00
C PHE A 280 19.99 31.47 -2.64
N LEU A 281 19.26 32.54 -2.94
CA LEU A 281 19.79 33.76 -3.56
C LEU A 281 20.28 34.82 -2.57
N ARG A 282 20.18 34.59 -1.25
CA ARG A 282 20.82 35.48 -0.26
C ARG A 282 22.33 35.17 -0.17
N PRO A 283 23.22 36.16 -0.39
CA PRO A 283 24.65 35.95 -0.21
C PRO A 283 24.93 35.52 1.23
N ARG A 284 25.49 34.31 1.42
CA ARG A 284 26.08 33.90 2.68
C ARG A 284 27.30 34.78 2.93
N THR A 285 27.15 35.84 3.72
CA THR A 285 28.28 36.59 4.26
C THR A 285 28.93 35.72 5.34
N SER A 286 29.93 34.94 4.92
CA SER A 286 30.67 34.01 5.76
C SER A 286 31.59 34.78 6.72
N ARG A 287 31.26 34.79 8.00
CA ARG A 287 32.21 35.09 9.07
C ARG A 287 32.74 33.75 9.60
N TRP A 288 33.79 33.24 8.94
CA TRP A 288 34.61 32.16 9.48
C TRP A 288 35.52 32.77 10.55
N ASN A 289 35.34 32.36 11.81
CA ASN A 289 36.33 32.55 12.85
C ASN A 289 36.97 31.19 13.09
N ASP A 290 38.27 31.12 12.82
CA ASP A 290 39.12 29.97 13.05
C ASP A 290 39.31 29.71 14.55
N GLY A 291 39.18 28.45 14.96
CA GLY A 291 39.51 27.95 16.29
C GLY A 291 40.03 26.50 16.19
N PRO A 292 41.07 26.12 16.95
CA PRO A 292 42.01 25.09 16.49
C PRO A 292 41.71 23.67 16.98
N ASN A 293 41.94 22.73 16.06
CA ASN A 293 42.72 21.50 16.20
C ASN A 293 42.58 20.69 17.51
N MET A 294 41.75 19.64 17.47
CA MET A 294 41.86 18.50 18.39
C MET A 294 42.18 17.20 17.66
N SER A 295 43.13 16.51 18.25
CA SER A 295 43.93 15.39 17.76
C SER A 295 43.18 14.07 17.60
N ARG A 296 43.62 13.34 16.57
CA ARG A 296 43.52 11.89 16.33
C ARG A 296 43.26 11.03 17.59
N ARG A 297 42.14 10.29 17.61
CA ARG A 297 42.05 8.94 18.18
C ARG A 297 41.09 8.05 17.37
N SER A 298 41.59 6.84 17.11
CA SER A 298 40.89 5.58 16.82
C SER A 298 39.85 5.54 15.69
N ALA A 299 40.34 5.12 14.52
CA ALA A 299 39.55 4.36 13.55
C ALA A 299 39.33 2.94 14.08
N GLY A 300 38.06 2.53 14.19
CA GLY A 300 37.66 1.17 14.56
C GLY A 300 36.18 1.15 14.93
N GLN A 301 35.39 0.36 14.20
CA GLN A 301 33.93 0.16 14.31
C GLN A 301 33.02 1.27 13.78
N ILE A 302 33.05 1.49 12.46
CA ILE A 302 31.82 1.78 11.71
C ILE A 302 31.18 0.42 11.38
N SER A 303 30.38 -0.06 12.32
CA SER A 303 29.56 -1.27 12.20
C SER A 303 28.37 -0.97 11.27
N LEU A 304 28.32 -1.63 10.11
CA LEU A 304 27.15 -2.24 9.41
C LEU A 304 25.74 -1.59 9.45
N LEU A 305 25.56 -0.36 9.91
CA LEU A 305 24.28 0.34 10.03
C LEU A 305 24.00 1.29 8.85
N GLU A 306 24.98 1.61 8.02
CA GLU A 306 24.82 2.57 6.91
C GLU A 306 24.40 1.94 5.57
N LYS A 307 24.34 0.61 5.45
CA LYS A 307 23.81 -0.05 4.23
C LYS A 307 22.28 -0.23 4.23
N GLY A 308 21.59 0.36 5.21
CA GLY A 308 20.16 0.22 5.44
C GLY A 308 19.28 1.44 5.11
N GLY A 309 19.64 2.27 4.12
CA GLY A 309 18.92 3.52 3.82
C GLY A 309 17.43 3.40 3.42
N LEU A 310 16.88 2.19 3.32
CA LEU A 310 15.50 1.89 2.90
C LEU A 310 14.53 1.57 4.06
N TRP A 311 15.01 1.30 5.27
CA TRP A 311 14.21 0.60 6.29
C TRP A 311 13.35 1.49 7.20
N ASN A 312 13.44 2.83 7.08
CA ASN A 312 12.83 3.77 8.04
C ASN A 312 11.53 4.42 7.56
N CYS A 313 10.83 3.84 6.59
CA CYS A 313 9.63 4.49 6.04
C CYS A 313 8.49 4.65 7.07
N TRP A 314 8.47 3.85 8.15
CA TRP A 314 7.29 3.72 9.00
C TRP A 314 7.52 3.38 10.47
N VAL A 315 8.74 2.98 10.84
CA VAL A 315 9.06 2.47 12.17
C VAL A 315 9.81 3.55 12.92
N ASN A 316 9.21 4.07 13.98
CA ASN A 316 9.88 5.01 14.86
C ASN A 316 10.80 4.22 15.80
N HIS A 317 12.11 4.26 15.55
CA HIS A 317 13.13 3.71 16.45
C HIS A 317 13.38 4.65 17.62
N THR A 318 12.36 4.92 18.43
CA THR A 318 12.56 5.50 19.76
C THR A 318 12.44 4.36 20.77
N ALA A 319 13.57 3.66 20.94
CA ALA A 319 13.93 2.87 22.10
C ALA A 319 15.45 2.90 22.23
#